data_AF-A0A841MRD8-F1
#
_entry.id   AF-A0A841MRD8-F1
#
_cell.length_a   1.000
_cell.length_b   1.000
_cell.length_c   1.000
_cell.angle_alpha   90.00
_cell.angle_beta   90.00
_cell.angle_gamma   90.00
#
_symmetry.space_group_name_H-M   'P 1'
#
loop_
_entity.id
_entity.type
_entity.pdbx_description
1 polymer ?
#
loop_
_entity_poly.entity_id
_entity_poly.type
_entity_poly.pdbx_seq_one_letter_code
_entity_poly.pdbx_strand_id
1 'polypeptide(L)'
;MKLNSLYFLLLGSVLFSCIEEKKELDANVAVLGKYVFEIKGSSFDLINSIDLKPGGNVVGSGIIQNSEESEDLGFNYYFTGTYTIEEDVISIFQESYFQVGEAGKLFDNRDQLVLVQTRSASSDYLIQSNFTELHYICPPNAICLDETIFVKEK
;
A
#
# COMPACT_ATOMS: atom_id res chain seq x y z
N MET A 1 -58.46 48.25 -13.35
CA MET A 1 -57.34 47.75 -14.18
C MET A 1 -56.39 46.99 -13.26
N LYS A 2 -56.18 45.71 -13.52
CA LYS A 2 -55.42 44.77 -12.68
C LYS A 2 -53.91 45.02 -12.84
N LEU A 3 -53.23 45.38 -11.75
CA LEU A 3 -51.78 45.24 -11.63
C LEU A 3 -51.50 44.57 -10.28
N ASN A 4 -51.51 43.24 -10.26
CA ASN A 4 -51.04 42.42 -9.15
C ASN A 4 -50.79 41.01 -9.69
N SER A 5 -49.70 40.84 -10.44
CA SER A 5 -49.25 39.52 -10.88
C SER A 5 -47.78 39.55 -11.29
N LEU A 6 -46.92 40.17 -10.47
CA LEU A 6 -45.48 40.23 -10.72
C LEU A 6 -44.67 40.02 -9.44
N TYR A 7 -45.04 39.04 -8.61
CA TYR A 7 -44.22 38.68 -7.43
C TYR A 7 -44.19 37.18 -7.12
N PHE A 8 -44.82 36.32 -7.94
CA PHE A 8 -44.88 34.88 -7.68
C PHE A 8 -44.01 34.02 -8.61
N LEU A 9 -43.22 34.63 -9.50
CA LEU A 9 -42.36 33.92 -10.47
C LEU A 9 -40.87 33.94 -10.12
N LEU A 10 -40.52 34.32 -8.88
CA LEU A 10 -39.14 34.48 -8.42
C LEU A 10 -38.84 33.67 -7.14
N LEU A 11 -39.59 32.59 -6.91
CA LEU A 11 -39.45 31.74 -5.72
C LEU A 11 -39.31 30.23 -6.06
N GLY A 12 -38.88 29.90 -7.28
CA GLY A 12 -38.90 28.52 -7.79
C GLY A 12 -37.55 27.91 -8.17
N SER A 13 -36.41 28.56 -7.90
CA SER A 13 -35.14 28.16 -8.53
C SER A 13 -33.90 28.20 -7.61
N VAL A 14 -34.04 27.85 -6.32
CA VAL A 14 -32.87 27.82 -5.40
C VAL A 14 -32.68 26.48 -4.64
N LEU A 15 -33.44 25.42 -4.92
CA LEU A 15 -33.30 24.17 -4.14
C LEU A 15 -32.69 22.96 -4.88
N PHE A 16 -32.12 23.15 -6.07
CA PHE A 16 -31.22 22.16 -6.67
C PHE A 16 -29.76 22.61 -6.52
N SER A 17 -29.33 22.89 -5.28
CA SER A 17 -27.91 22.64 -4.96
C SER A 17 -27.78 21.14 -4.78
N CYS A 18 -27.33 20.45 -5.83
CA CYS A 18 -26.68 19.16 -5.66
C CYS A 18 -25.55 19.40 -4.65
N ILE A 19 -25.78 19.02 -3.40
CA ILE A 19 -24.68 18.64 -2.52
C ILE A 19 -24.16 17.37 -3.18
N GLU A 20 -23.23 17.52 -4.12
CA GLU A 20 -22.25 16.46 -4.36
C GLU A 20 -21.53 16.30 -3.03
N GLU A 21 -22.07 15.45 -2.16
CA GLU A 21 -21.27 14.84 -1.12
C GLU A 21 -20.14 14.18 -1.89
N LYS A 22 -18.96 14.83 -1.89
CA LYS A 22 -17.70 14.18 -2.19
C LYS A 22 -17.70 12.97 -1.28
N LYS A 23 -18.02 11.82 -1.87
CA LYS A 23 -18.02 10.54 -1.20
C LYS A 23 -16.56 10.33 -0.80
N GLU A 24 -16.24 10.75 0.42
CA GLU A 24 -14.92 10.57 0.99
C GLU A 24 -14.70 9.06 0.94
N LEU A 25 -13.72 8.65 0.15
CA LEU A 25 -13.38 7.24 -0.02
C LEU A 25 -12.99 6.73 1.35
N ASP A 26 -13.75 5.78 1.90
CA ASP A 26 -13.41 5.14 3.16
C ASP A 26 -11.97 4.62 3.06
N ALA A 27 -11.09 5.18 3.89
CA ALA A 27 -9.66 4.88 3.87
C ALA A 27 -9.41 3.37 3.97
N ASN A 28 -10.24 2.65 4.74
CA ASN A 28 -10.14 1.20 4.90
C ASN A 28 -10.38 0.42 3.60
N VAL A 29 -11.12 1.00 2.66
CA VAL A 29 -11.39 0.41 1.35
C VAL A 29 -10.40 0.93 0.31
N ALA A 30 -10.08 2.23 0.34
CA ALA A 30 -9.24 2.88 -0.65
C ALA A 30 -7.78 2.38 -0.63
N VAL A 31 -7.32 1.97 0.55
CA VAL A 31 -5.96 1.47 0.79
C VAL A 31 -5.75 0.01 0.36
N LEU A 32 -6.82 -0.74 0.07
CA LEU A 32 -6.70 -2.16 -0.25
C LEU A 32 -6.01 -2.37 -1.58
N GLY A 33 -5.22 -3.44 -1.69
CA GLY A 33 -4.53 -3.85 -2.91
C GLY A 33 -3.03 -4.00 -2.73
N LYS A 34 -2.37 -4.22 -3.87
CA LYS A 34 -0.93 -4.49 -3.92
C LYS A 34 -0.16 -3.21 -4.24
N TYR A 35 0.84 -2.92 -3.42
CA TYR A 35 1.80 -1.84 -3.57
C TYR A 35 3.17 -2.42 -3.83
N VAL A 36 3.93 -1.81 -4.73
CA VAL A 36 5.22 -2.34 -5.22
C VAL A 36 6.30 -1.27 -5.18
N PHE A 37 7.48 -1.68 -4.73
CA PHE A 37 8.71 -0.91 -4.76
C PHE A 37 9.81 -1.78 -5.36
N GLU A 38 10.51 -1.25 -6.37
CA GLU A 38 11.51 -1.98 -7.11
C GLU A 38 12.91 -1.44 -6.84
N ILE A 39 13.85 -2.34 -6.57
CA ILE A 39 15.27 -2.04 -6.49
C ILE A 39 15.94 -2.65 -7.73
N LYS A 40 16.40 -1.79 -8.63
CA LYS A 40 17.10 -2.20 -9.85
C LYS A 40 18.55 -2.58 -9.55
N GLY A 41 18.98 -3.73 -10.06
CA GLY A 41 20.36 -4.21 -9.99
C GLY A 41 20.99 -4.36 -11.38
N SER A 42 22.24 -4.83 -11.41
CA SER A 42 22.96 -5.06 -12.67
C SER A 42 22.64 -6.41 -13.33
N SER A 43 22.14 -7.36 -12.55
CA SER A 43 21.86 -8.73 -13.00
C SER A 43 20.53 -9.24 -12.47
N PHE A 44 20.14 -8.75 -11.30
CA PHE A 44 18.89 -9.10 -10.67
C PHE A 44 18.21 -7.84 -10.13
N ASP A 45 16.91 -7.77 -10.32
CA ASP A 45 16.05 -6.77 -9.70
C ASP A 45 15.34 -7.40 -8.49
N LEU A 46 15.07 -6.59 -7.46
CA LEU A 46 14.27 -7.01 -6.30
C LEU A 46 12.95 -6.25 -6.32
N ILE A 47 11.86 -6.99 -6.50
CA ILE A 47 10.49 -6.48 -6.47
C ILE A 47 9.92 -6.70 -5.08
N ASN A 48 9.86 -5.64 -4.29
CA ASN A 48 9.22 -5.64 -2.98
C ASN A 48 7.74 -5.36 -3.15
N SER A 49 6.89 -6.10 -2.45
CA SER A 49 5.44 -5.91 -2.49
C SER A 49 4.80 -5.97 -1.11
N ILE A 50 3.73 -5.20 -0.96
CA ILE A 50 2.83 -5.17 0.19
C ILE A 50 1.40 -5.29 -0.35
N ASP A 51 0.71 -6.37 -0.01
CA ASP A 51 -0.68 -6.66 -0.41
C ASP A 51 -1.60 -6.54 0.81
N LEU A 52 -2.34 -5.43 0.88
CA LEU A 52 -3.28 -5.11 1.95
C LEU A 52 -4.66 -5.68 1.62
N LYS A 53 -5.14 -6.59 2.47
CA LYS A 53 -6.35 -7.38 2.26
C LYS A 53 -7.47 -6.98 3.22
N PRO A 54 -8.75 -7.20 2.83
CA PRO A 54 -9.87 -7.00 3.73
C PRO A 54 -9.69 -7.70 5.08
N GLY A 55 -10.19 -7.08 6.14
CA GLY A 55 -10.11 -7.61 7.50
C GLY A 55 -8.75 -7.37 8.19
N GLY A 56 -7.92 -6.46 7.68
CA GLY A 56 -6.67 -6.05 8.33
C GLY A 56 -5.52 -7.04 8.15
N ASN A 57 -5.59 -7.93 7.15
CA ASN A 57 -4.52 -8.90 6.85
C ASN A 57 -3.55 -8.32 5.81
N VAL A 58 -2.27 -8.62 5.94
CA VAL A 58 -1.25 -8.22 4.97
C VAL A 58 -0.36 -9.39 4.60
N VAL A 59 0.03 -9.42 3.32
CA VAL A 59 1.08 -10.28 2.80
C VAL A 59 2.13 -9.38 2.16
N GLY A 60 3.40 -9.60 2.47
CA GLY A 60 4.46 -8.96 1.72
C GLY A 60 5.50 -9.95 1.24
N SER A 61 6.21 -9.57 0.18
CA SER A 61 7.23 -10.42 -0.41
C SER A 61 8.27 -9.63 -1.17
N GLY A 62 9.47 -10.20 -1.26
CA GLY A 62 10.52 -9.75 -2.15
C GLY A 62 10.77 -10.83 -3.19
N ILE A 63 10.54 -10.51 -4.46
CA ILE A 63 10.78 -11.42 -5.59
C ILE A 63 12.05 -10.98 -6.31
N ILE A 64 12.95 -11.92 -6.57
CA ILE A 64 14.11 -11.68 -7.42
C ILE A 64 13.70 -11.92 -8.87
N GLN A 65 13.95 -10.94 -9.72
CA GLN A 65 13.75 -11.02 -11.16
C GLN A 65 15.08 -10.95 -11.91
N ASN A 66 15.15 -11.56 -13.08
CA ASN A 66 16.21 -11.27 -14.05
C ASN A 66 16.02 -9.84 -14.60
N SER A 67 17.03 -8.97 -14.45
CA SER A 67 16.93 -7.56 -14.89
C SER A 67 16.75 -7.38 -16.40
N GLU A 68 17.18 -8.34 -17.22
CA GLU A 68 17.06 -8.26 -18.69
C GLU A 68 15.71 -8.77 -19.20
N GLU A 69 15.19 -9.84 -18.60
CA GLU A 69 14.03 -10.58 -19.10
C GLU A 69 12.75 -10.29 -18.29
N SER A 70 12.87 -9.60 -17.15
CA SER A 70 11.77 -9.39 -16.18
C SER A 70 11.07 -10.69 -15.77
N GLU A 71 11.82 -11.80 -15.76
CA GLU A 71 11.35 -13.12 -15.34
C GLU A 71 11.52 -13.30 -13.83
N ASP A 72 10.45 -13.73 -13.15
CA ASP A 72 10.47 -14.11 -11.74
C ASP A 72 11.34 -15.36 -11.53
N LEU A 73 12.43 -15.22 -10.78
CA LEU A 73 13.33 -16.32 -10.45
C LEU A 73 12.95 -17.03 -9.15
N GLY A 74 12.39 -16.29 -8.20
CA GLY A 74 11.92 -16.83 -6.93
C GLY A 74 11.81 -15.77 -5.83
N PHE A 75 11.50 -16.21 -4.62
CA PHE A 75 11.34 -15.36 -3.45
C PHE A 75 12.69 -15.17 -2.75
N ASN A 76 13.03 -13.91 -2.45
CA ASN A 76 14.06 -13.56 -1.47
C ASN A 76 13.50 -13.64 -0.04
N TYR A 77 12.30 -13.11 0.16
CA TYR A 77 11.58 -13.17 1.43
C TYR A 77 10.06 -13.19 1.22
N TYR A 78 9.35 -13.60 2.27
CA TYR A 78 7.89 -13.61 2.36
C TYR A 78 7.48 -13.35 3.80
N PHE A 79 6.44 -12.54 4.01
CA PHE A 79 5.87 -12.35 5.34
C PHE A 79 4.34 -12.33 5.30
N THR A 80 3.75 -12.69 6.43
CA THR A 80 2.33 -12.47 6.72
C THR A 80 2.19 -11.67 7.99
N GLY A 81 1.06 -10.98 8.13
CA GLY A 81 0.66 -10.42 9.40
C GLY A 81 -0.60 -9.59 9.28
N THR A 82 -0.69 -8.56 10.11
CA THR A 82 -1.83 -7.67 10.17
C THR A 82 -1.42 -6.22 9.95
N TYR A 83 -2.38 -5.37 9.63
CA TYR A 83 -2.18 -3.93 9.58
C TYR A 83 -3.33 -3.18 10.26
N THR A 84 -3.01 -1.99 10.76
CA THR A 84 -3.97 -1.01 11.26
C THR A 84 -3.81 0.30 10.51
N ILE A 85 -4.86 1.12 10.49
CA ILE A 85 -4.84 2.44 9.88
C ILE A 85 -5.33 3.44 10.93
N GLU A 86 -4.49 4.43 11.21
CA GLU A 86 -4.82 5.56 12.06
C GLU A 86 -4.46 6.83 11.30
N GLU A 87 -5.48 7.66 11.05
CA GLU A 87 -5.36 8.87 10.22
C GLU A 87 -4.84 8.55 8.81
N ASP A 88 -3.62 8.97 8.47
CA ASP A 88 -2.94 8.75 7.21
C ASP A 88 -1.77 7.76 7.33
N VAL A 89 -1.65 7.03 8.45
CA VAL A 89 -0.58 6.07 8.69
C VAL A 89 -1.10 4.65 8.69
N ILE A 90 -0.41 3.77 7.96
CA ILE A 90 -0.57 2.31 8.04
C ILE A 90 0.57 1.74 8.89
N SER A 91 0.21 1.03 9.95
CA SER A 91 1.15 0.24 10.73
C SER A 91 1.01 -1.23 10.35
N ILE A 92 2.08 -1.83 9.82
CA ILE A 92 2.15 -3.25 9.46
C ILE A 92 2.88 -4.01 10.55
N PHE A 93 2.23 -5.03 11.11
CA PHE A 93 2.79 -5.93 12.13
C PHE A 93 3.06 -7.30 11.51
N GLN A 94 4.33 -7.65 11.37
CA GLN A 94 4.74 -8.93 10.78
C GLN A 94 4.61 -10.06 11.80
N GLU A 95 3.75 -11.03 11.55
CA GLU A 95 3.56 -12.19 12.42
C GLU A 95 4.54 -13.32 12.10
N SER A 96 4.81 -13.51 10.81
CA SER A 96 5.77 -14.49 10.32
C SER A 96 6.60 -13.91 9.21
N TYR A 97 7.92 -14.13 9.25
CA TYR A 97 8.87 -13.69 8.24
C TYR A 97 9.77 -14.85 7.84
N PHE A 98 9.76 -15.16 6.55
CA PHE A 98 10.52 -16.22 5.91
C PHE A 98 11.50 -15.61 4.92
N GLN A 99 12.72 -16.17 4.84
CA GLN A 99 13.72 -15.73 3.87
C GLN A 99 14.57 -16.90 3.38
N VAL A 100 15.43 -16.66 2.39
CA VAL A 100 16.40 -17.65 1.93
C VAL A 100 17.36 -18.04 3.06
N GLY A 101 17.46 -19.33 3.37
CA GLY A 101 18.27 -19.85 4.48
C GLY A 101 19.71 -20.24 4.10
N GLU A 102 19.98 -20.41 2.81
CA GLU A 102 21.29 -20.84 2.31
C GLU A 102 22.20 -19.64 2.02
N ALA A 103 23.40 -19.64 2.60
CA ALA A 103 24.36 -18.58 2.39
C ALA A 103 24.80 -18.47 0.91
N GLY A 104 24.73 -17.28 0.34
CA GLY A 104 25.10 -17.02 -1.06
C GLY A 104 23.99 -17.28 -2.08
N LYS A 105 22.86 -17.86 -1.66
CA LYS A 105 21.66 -18.01 -2.49
C LYS A 105 20.79 -16.74 -2.36
N LEU A 106 20.29 -16.23 -3.50
CA LEU A 106 19.53 -14.97 -3.53
C LEU A 106 18.01 -15.17 -3.47
N PHE A 107 17.52 -16.29 -3.99
CA PHE A 107 16.10 -16.61 -4.07
C PHE A 107 15.86 -18.11 -3.90
N ASP A 108 14.64 -18.47 -3.52
CA ASP A 108 14.16 -19.84 -3.50
C ASP A 108 12.66 -19.92 -3.85
N ASN A 109 12.14 -21.13 -3.99
CA ASN A 109 10.69 -21.33 -3.99
C ASN A 109 10.11 -20.92 -2.62
N ARG A 110 8.89 -20.38 -2.60
CA ARG A 110 8.25 -19.88 -1.38
C ARG A 110 8.20 -20.93 -0.25
N ASP A 111 7.96 -22.19 -0.60
CA ASP A 111 7.85 -23.31 0.33
C ASP A 111 9.20 -23.83 0.85
N GLN A 112 10.31 -23.35 0.30
CA GLN A 112 11.68 -23.67 0.72
C GLN A 112 12.30 -22.56 1.59
N LEU A 113 11.62 -21.42 1.74
CA LEU A 113 12.07 -20.34 2.62
C LEU A 113 12.06 -20.79 4.08
N VAL A 114 13.04 -20.32 4.86
CA VAL A 114 13.15 -20.63 6.28
C VAL A 114 12.52 -19.53 7.12
N LEU A 115 11.81 -19.91 8.17
CA LEU A 115 11.25 -18.98 9.16
C LEU A 115 12.37 -18.35 9.99
N VAL A 116 12.48 -17.02 9.97
CA VAL A 116 13.55 -16.28 10.68
C VAL A 116 13.01 -15.49 11.85
N GLN A 117 11.76 -15.04 11.78
CA GLN A 117 11.15 -14.26 12.85
C GLN A 117 9.67 -14.60 13.04
N THR A 118 9.29 -14.73 14.32
CA THR A 118 7.91 -14.93 14.79
C THR A 118 7.46 -13.83 15.78
N ARG A 119 8.29 -12.81 15.99
CA ARG A 119 7.98 -11.67 16.87
C ARG A 119 7.69 -10.45 16.02
N SER A 120 6.63 -9.73 16.34
CA SER A 120 6.14 -8.56 15.62
C SER A 120 7.24 -7.52 15.38
N ALA A 121 7.79 -7.49 14.18
CA ALA A 121 8.43 -6.30 13.65
C ALA A 121 7.31 -5.40 13.11
N SER A 122 7.31 -4.14 13.50
CA SER A 122 6.38 -3.15 12.97
C SER A 122 7.08 -2.23 11.97
N SER A 123 6.39 -1.95 10.88
CA SER A 123 6.80 -0.94 9.90
C SER A 123 5.63 0.01 9.67
N ASP A 124 5.90 1.30 9.74
CA ASP A 124 4.89 2.33 9.52
C ASP A 124 5.07 2.98 8.14
N TYR A 125 3.96 3.31 7.51
CA TYR A 125 3.92 3.91 6.18
C TYR A 125 2.90 5.05 6.14
N LEU A 126 3.31 6.17 5.57
CA LEU A 126 2.42 7.31 5.30
C LEU A 126 1.68 7.07 3.98
N ILE A 127 0.35 7.20 4.01
CA ILE A 127 -0.53 7.12 2.85
C ILE A 127 -0.47 8.45 2.10
N GLN A 128 -0.07 8.41 0.84
CA GLN A 128 0.00 9.60 -0.01
C GLN A 128 -0.72 9.42 -1.35
N SER A 129 -0.80 10.51 -2.10
CA SER A 129 -1.24 10.53 -3.49
C SER A 129 -2.63 9.92 -3.70
N ASN A 130 -3.57 10.17 -2.77
CA ASN A 130 -4.93 9.61 -2.80
C ASN A 130 -4.93 8.07 -2.81
N PHE A 131 -4.22 7.47 -1.83
CA PHE A 131 -4.11 6.03 -1.60
C PHE A 131 -3.33 5.26 -2.68
N THR A 132 -2.60 5.94 -3.57
CA THR A 132 -1.79 5.28 -4.59
C THR A 132 -0.34 5.04 -4.16
N GLU A 133 0.10 5.62 -3.04
CA GLU A 133 1.48 5.53 -2.58
C GLU A 133 1.56 5.27 -1.08
N LEU A 134 2.51 4.43 -0.68
CA LEU A 134 2.91 4.21 0.71
C LEU A 134 4.38 4.61 0.88
N HIS A 135 4.62 5.59 1.73
CA HIS A 135 5.96 6.13 2.00
C HIS A 135 6.46 5.57 3.32
N TYR A 136 7.55 4.82 3.31
CA TYR A 136 8.10 4.24 4.54
C TYR A 136 8.48 5.32 5.55
N ILE A 137 7.98 5.22 6.77
CA ILE A 137 8.32 6.11 7.87
C ILE A 137 9.55 5.53 8.58
N CYS A 138 10.69 6.18 8.38
CA CYS A 138 11.93 5.80 9.06
C CYS A 138 11.80 6.00 10.58
N PRO A 139 11.99 4.94 11.40
CA PRO A 139 11.91 5.06 12.86
C PRO A 139 12.95 6.03 13.43
N PRO A 140 12.67 6.68 14.57
CA PRO A 140 13.64 7.54 15.23
C PRO A 140 14.89 6.74 15.62
N ASN A 141 16.07 7.27 15.32
CA ASN A 141 17.38 6.64 15.54
C ASN A 141 17.70 5.44 14.63
N ALA A 142 16.91 5.17 13.60
CA ALA A 142 17.29 4.26 12.53
C ALA A 142 18.09 4.99 11.45
N ILE A 143 19.03 4.28 10.82
CA ILE A 143 19.68 4.74 9.58
C ILE A 143 18.90 4.07 8.45
N CYS A 144 18.01 4.82 7.82
CA CYS A 144 17.29 4.38 6.63
C CYS A 144 18.02 4.86 5.37
N LEU A 145 17.93 4.09 4.30
CA LEU A 145 18.32 4.54 2.97
C LEU A 145 17.27 5.52 2.42
N ASP A 146 17.49 6.02 1.20
CA ASP A 146 16.59 6.95 0.49
C ASP A 146 15.10 6.56 0.58
N GLU A 147 14.23 7.55 0.35
CA GLU A 147 12.77 7.40 0.44
C GLU A 147 12.28 6.14 -0.27
N THR A 148 11.79 5.18 0.51
CA THR A 148 11.20 3.94 0.00
C THR A 148 9.71 4.16 -0.22
N ILE A 149 9.33 4.34 -1.49
CA ILE A 149 7.96 4.62 -1.91
C ILE A 149 7.40 3.40 -2.63
N PHE A 150 6.38 2.77 -2.05
CA PHE A 150 5.63 1.72 -2.73
C PHE A 150 4.46 2.33 -3.49
N VAL A 151 4.33 1.99 -4.78
CA VAL A 151 3.28 2.47 -5.67
C VAL A 151 2.24 1.38 -5.87
N LYS A 152 0.96 1.73 -5.80
CA LYS A 152 -0.15 0.81 -6.00
C LYS A 152 -0.17 0.27 -7.44
N GLU A 153 -0.21 -1.05 -7.59
CA GLU A 153 -0.49 -1.69 -8.87
C GLU A 153 -1.93 -1.37 -9.30
N LYS A 154 -2.10 -1.07 -10.60
CA LYS A 154 -3.38 -0.68 -11.19
C LYS A 154 -4.30 -1.86 -11.47
#